data_AF-A0A4R0ZL24-F1
#
_entry.id   AF-A0A4R0ZL24-F1
#
_cell.length_a   1.000
_cell.length_b   1.000
_cell.length_c   1.000
_cell.angle_alpha   90.00
_cell.angle_beta   90.00
_cell.angle_gamma   90.00
#
_symmetry.space_group_name_H-M   'P 1'
#
loop_
_entity.id
_entity.type
_entity.pdbx_description
1 polymer ?
#
loop_
_entity_poly.entity_id
_entity_poly.type
_entity_poly.pdbx_seq_one_letter_code
_entity_poly.pdbx_strand_id
1 'polypeptide(L)'
;VDTQRAISQGLLGDARPWLGYVFLLEDAEGSTQSAKRDFKPSFKVDEAFERRPSYADRYQVLCRRLVEDELYDAACFVLAPKDPERPISQPDPQLTFAGFIESLTKHVRKEPGL
;
A
#
# COMPACT_ATOMS: atom_id res chain seq x y z
N VAL A 1 12.40 8.66 10.60
CA VAL A 1 12.95 9.73 9.73
C VAL A 1 12.12 9.71 8.45
N ASP A 2 11.62 10.86 8.02
CA ASP A 2 10.84 11.00 6.77
C ASP A 2 11.77 10.82 5.56
N THR A 3 11.39 9.96 4.60
CA THR A 3 12.19 9.66 3.40
C THR A 3 12.42 10.91 2.56
N GLN A 4 11.42 11.79 2.46
CA GLN A 4 11.57 13.07 1.75
C GLN A 4 12.62 13.96 2.42
N ARG A 5 12.61 14.00 3.76
CA ARG A 5 13.63 14.71 4.52
C ARG A 5 15.02 14.11 4.30
N ALA A 6 15.15 12.79 4.28
CA ALA A 6 16.44 12.13 4.02
C ALA A 6 16.98 12.45 2.62
N ILE A 7 16.12 12.46 1.60
CA ILE A 7 16.47 12.88 0.23
C ILE A 7 16.94 14.35 0.23
N SER A 8 16.17 15.25 0.85
CA SER A 8 16.51 16.69 0.89
C SER A 8 17.85 16.99 1.57
N GLN A 9 18.28 16.10 2.48
CA GLN A 9 19.53 16.22 3.22
C GLN A 9 20.68 15.44 2.57
N GLY A 10 20.47 14.81 1.41
CA GLY A 10 21.49 14.01 0.72
C GLY A 10 21.89 12.74 1.47
N LEU A 11 21.03 12.22 2.36
CA LEU A 11 21.34 11.05 3.18
C LEU A 11 21.14 9.72 2.44
N LEU A 12 20.57 9.74 1.23
CA LEU A 12 20.23 8.56 0.43
C LEU A 12 21.02 8.47 -0.89
N GLY A 13 22.12 9.21 -0.99
CA GLY A 13 22.94 9.29 -2.20
C GLY A 13 22.43 10.31 -3.21
N ASP A 14 23.07 10.35 -4.38
CA ASP A 14 22.82 11.37 -5.41
C ASP A 14 21.62 11.04 -6.31
N ALA A 15 21.22 9.77 -6.37
CA ALA A 15 20.05 9.32 -7.13
C ALA A 15 18.79 9.34 -6.27
N ARG A 16 17.65 9.73 -6.87
CA ARG A 16 16.36 9.67 -6.16
C ARG A 16 15.94 8.20 -6.02
N PRO A 17 15.81 7.65 -4.81
CA PRO A 17 15.44 6.26 -4.64
C PRO A 17 14.00 6.02 -5.11
N TRP A 18 13.75 4.84 -5.64
CA TRP A 18 12.39 4.33 -5.83
C TRP A 18 11.83 3.77 -4.53
N LEU A 19 10.61 4.17 -4.20
CA LEU A 19 9.92 3.77 -2.97
C LEU A 19 8.74 2.88 -3.31
N GLY A 20 8.84 1.61 -2.93
CA GLY A 20 7.77 0.63 -3.04
C GLY A 20 7.19 0.23 -1.68
N TYR A 21 5.88 0.00 -1.62
CA TYR A 21 5.22 -0.56 -0.45
C TYR A 21 4.44 -1.84 -0.79
N VAL A 22 4.82 -2.98 -0.21
CA VAL A 22 4.08 -4.25 -0.37
C VAL A 22 3.41 -4.59 0.95
N PHE A 23 2.10 -4.83 0.90
CA PHE A 23 1.32 -5.25 2.05
C PHE A 23 0.63 -6.59 1.75
N LEU A 24 1.11 -7.64 2.41
CA LEU A 24 0.56 -8.99 2.37
C LEU A 24 -0.27 -9.22 3.63
N LEU A 25 -1.56 -9.47 3.47
CA LEU A 25 -2.51 -9.65 4.56
C LEU A 25 -3.17 -11.02 4.46
N GLU A 26 -3.36 -11.68 5.61
CA GLU A 26 -4.13 -12.92 5.65
C GLU A 26 -5.58 -12.68 5.21
N ASP A 27 -6.07 -13.47 4.26
CA ASP A 27 -7.48 -13.53 3.86
C ASP A 27 -8.26 -14.38 4.88
N ALA A 28 -8.74 -13.73 5.93
CA ALA A 28 -9.47 -14.35 7.02
C ALA A 28 -10.68 -13.49 7.41
N GLU A 29 -11.68 -14.12 8.04
CA GLU A 29 -12.89 -13.44 8.50
C GLU A 29 -12.58 -12.22 9.39
N GLY A 30 -11.55 -12.32 10.25
CA GLY A 30 -11.13 -11.23 11.12
C GLY A 30 -10.52 -10.03 10.39
N SER A 31 -9.99 -10.21 9.17
CA SER A 31 -9.39 -9.14 8.38
C SER A 31 -10.36 -8.54 7.36
N THR A 32 -11.31 -9.34 6.85
CA THR A 32 -12.23 -8.96 5.76
C THR A 32 -13.62 -8.53 6.24
N GLN A 33 -14.04 -8.87 7.46
CA GLN A 33 -15.29 -8.37 8.00
C GLN A 33 -15.20 -6.90 8.43
N SER A 34 -16.32 -6.19 8.28
CA SER A 34 -16.49 -4.84 8.81
C SER A 34 -16.14 -4.76 10.30
N ALA A 35 -15.56 -3.64 10.71
CA ALA A 35 -15.12 -3.46 12.08
C ALA A 35 -16.29 -3.57 13.07
N LYS A 36 -16.18 -4.50 14.04
CA LYS A 36 -17.24 -4.80 15.03
C LYS A 36 -17.42 -3.72 16.11
N ARG A 37 -16.43 -2.83 16.30
CA ARG A 37 -16.46 -1.83 17.36
C ARG A 37 -17.31 -0.63 16.95
N ASP A 38 -18.21 -0.20 17.84
CA ASP A 38 -18.87 1.09 17.71
C ASP A 38 -17.85 2.22 17.77
N PHE A 39 -17.76 2.97 16.67
CA PHE A 39 -16.91 4.12 16.54
C PHE A 39 -17.77 5.38 16.62
N LYS A 40 -17.62 6.13 17.71
CA LYS A 40 -18.23 7.46 17.89
C LYS A 40 -17.13 8.51 17.84
N PRO A 41 -16.82 9.04 16.65
CA PRO A 41 -15.76 10.04 16.51
C PRO A 41 -16.23 11.40 17.06
N SER A 42 -15.34 12.11 17.74
CA SER A 42 -15.60 13.49 18.20
C SER A 42 -15.48 14.53 17.07
N PHE A 43 -14.97 14.12 15.90
CA PHE A 43 -14.72 14.97 14.73
C PHE A 43 -15.24 14.29 13.47
N LYS A 44 -15.39 15.06 12.38
CA LYS A 44 -15.70 14.47 11.08
C LYS A 44 -14.58 13.50 10.69
N VAL A 45 -14.99 12.29 10.30
CA VAL A 45 -14.08 11.25 9.85
C VAL A 45 -14.03 11.31 8.33
N ASP A 46 -12.91 10.88 7.79
CA ASP A 46 -12.77 10.62 6.37
C ASP A 46 -13.84 9.65 5.86
N GLU A 47 -14.45 9.98 4.72
CA GLU A 47 -15.57 9.24 4.12
C GLU A 47 -15.25 7.77 3.87
N ALA A 48 -13.98 7.45 3.58
CA ALA A 48 -13.53 6.06 3.40
C ALA A 48 -13.68 5.21 4.68
N PHE A 49 -13.84 5.84 5.84
CA PHE A 49 -13.93 5.18 7.15
C PHE A 49 -15.29 5.31 7.83
N GLU A 50 -16.21 6.10 7.28
CA GLU A 50 -17.55 6.30 7.84
C GLU A 50 -18.39 5.01 7.89
N ARG A 51 -18.17 4.09 6.94
CA ARG A 51 -18.94 2.83 6.80
C ARG A 51 -18.30 1.62 7.49
N ARG A 52 -17.44 1.84 8.49
CA ARG A 52 -16.74 0.77 9.24
C ARG A 52 -16.02 -0.22 8.30
N PRO A 53 -15.09 0.26 7.46
CA PRO A 53 -14.31 -0.61 6.59
C PRO A 53 -13.64 -1.74 7.39
N SER A 54 -13.47 -2.88 6.74
CA SER A 54 -12.72 -4.00 7.30
C SER A 54 -11.25 -3.64 7.55
N TYR A 55 -10.46 -4.53 8.15
CA TYR A 55 -9.02 -4.30 8.25
C TYR A 55 -8.38 -4.26 6.85
N ALA A 56 -8.78 -5.16 5.96
CA ALA A 56 -8.34 -5.20 4.57
C ALA A 56 -8.64 -3.89 3.83
N ASP A 57 -9.88 -3.40 3.91
CA ASP A 57 -10.29 -2.14 3.27
C ASP A 57 -9.43 -0.95 3.72
N ARG A 58 -9.11 -0.86 5.01
CA ARG A 58 -8.30 0.22 5.57
C ARG A 58 -6.88 0.22 5.02
N TYR A 59 -6.28 -0.96 4.85
CA TYR A 59 -4.94 -1.07 4.27
C TYR A 59 -4.96 -0.86 2.75
N GLN A 60 -6.03 -1.25 2.07
CA GLN A 60 -6.21 -0.88 0.66
C GLN A 60 -6.27 0.64 0.48
N VAL A 61 -7.01 1.35 1.34
CA VAL A 61 -7.05 2.83 1.36
C VAL A 61 -5.67 3.44 1.63
N LEU A 62 -4.92 2.89 2.59
CA LEU A 62 -3.54 3.32 2.87
C LEU A 62 -2.67 3.18 1.62
N CYS A 63 -2.60 1.98 1.04
CA CYS A 63 -1.76 1.71 -0.13
C CYS A 63 -2.10 2.63 -1.31
N ARG A 64 -3.39 2.89 -1.54
CA ARG A 64 -3.82 3.81 -2.59
C ARG A 64 -3.32 5.23 -2.35
N ARG A 65 -3.55 5.76 -1.15
CA ARG A 65 -3.13 7.13 -0.79
C ARG A 65 -1.62 7.31 -0.77
N LEU A 66 -0.85 6.29 -0.39
CA LEU A 66 0.61 6.34 -0.49
C LEU A 66 1.09 6.65 -1.91
N VAL A 67 0.39 6.14 -2.93
CA VAL A 67 0.71 6.38 -4.33
C VAL A 67 0.07 7.68 -4.84
N GLU A 68 -1.21 7.91 -4.55
CA GLU A 68 -1.94 9.11 -4.98
C GLU A 68 -1.33 10.41 -4.43
N ASP A 69 -0.82 10.37 -3.19
CA ASP A 69 -0.18 11.52 -2.53
C ASP A 69 1.33 11.60 -2.84
N GLU A 70 1.82 10.83 -3.82
CA GLU A 70 3.23 10.81 -4.28
C GLU A 70 4.26 10.52 -3.17
N LEU A 71 3.84 9.83 -2.10
CA LEU A 71 4.72 9.38 -1.02
C LEU A 71 5.52 8.14 -1.42
N TYR A 72 4.95 7.31 -2.29
CA TYR A 72 5.53 6.09 -2.85
C TYR A 72 5.32 6.03 -4.36
N ASP A 73 6.28 5.46 -5.08
CA ASP A 73 6.21 5.30 -6.54
C ASP A 73 5.31 4.12 -6.96
N ALA A 74 5.11 3.14 -6.06
CA ALA A 74 4.13 2.07 -6.23
C ALA A 74 3.76 1.40 -4.90
N ALA A 75 2.54 0.87 -4.84
CA ALA A 75 2.11 0.00 -3.77
C ALA A 75 1.47 -1.29 -4.31
N CYS A 76 1.58 -2.37 -3.55
CA CYS A 76 1.00 -3.67 -3.84
C CYS A 76 0.23 -4.16 -2.62
N PHE A 77 -1.03 -4.54 -2.80
CA PHE A 77 -1.88 -5.07 -1.73
C PHE A 77 -2.40 -6.46 -2.11
N VAL A 78 -2.03 -7.46 -1.30
CA VAL A 78 -2.35 -8.86 -1.55
C VAL A 78 -3.06 -9.45 -0.33
N LEU A 79 -4.17 -10.13 -0.58
CA LEU A 79 -4.85 -11.00 0.38
C LEU A 79 -4.42 -12.45 0.12
N ALA A 80 -3.89 -13.12 1.14
CA ALA A 80 -3.42 -14.50 1.04
C ALA A 80 -4.16 -15.40 2.03
N PRO A 81 -4.88 -16.43 1.56
CA PRO A 81 -5.46 -17.43 2.45
C PRO A 81 -4.38 -18.18 3.23
N LYS A 82 -4.73 -18.67 4.43
CA LYS A 82 -3.85 -19.56 5.20
C LYS A 82 -3.61 -20.90 4.51
N ASP A 83 -4.60 -21.37 3.76
CA ASP A 83 -4.52 -22.59 2.96
C ASP A 83 -3.74 -22.30 1.67
N PRO A 84 -2.55 -22.93 1.46
CA PRO A 84 -1.72 -22.68 0.28
C PRO A 84 -2.36 -23.12 -1.03
N GLU A 85 -3.36 -24.01 -1.00
CA GLU A 85 -4.08 -24.45 -2.20
C GLU A 85 -5.12 -23.40 -2.66
N ARG A 86 -5.49 -22.46 -1.78
CA ARG A 86 -6.38 -21.35 -2.15
C ARG A 86 -5.58 -20.22 -2.79
N PRO A 87 -6.06 -19.66 -3.92
CA PRO A 87 -5.34 -18.59 -4.61
C PRO A 87 -5.32 -17.31 -3.78
N ILE A 88 -4.22 -16.56 -3.92
CA ILE A 88 -4.13 -15.18 -3.44
C ILE A 88 -5.06 -14.27 -4.25
N SER A 89 -5.44 -13.13 -3.66
CA SER A 89 -6.29 -12.12 -4.27
C SER A 89 -5.60 -10.75 -4.26
N GLN A 90 -5.83 -9.96 -5.31
CA GLN A 90 -5.40 -8.57 -5.47
C GLN A 90 -6.66 -7.75 -5.76
N PRO A 91 -7.38 -7.28 -4.72
CA PRO A 91 -8.73 -6.75 -4.88
C PRO A 91 -8.79 -5.38 -5.56
N ASP A 92 -7.68 -4.64 -5.57
CA ASP A 92 -7.58 -3.34 -6.23
C ASP A 92 -6.71 -3.44 -7.50
N PRO A 93 -7.25 -3.18 -8.70
CA PRO A 93 -6.52 -3.31 -9.95
C PRO A 93 -5.33 -2.32 -10.05
N GLN A 94 -5.32 -1.26 -9.24
CA GLN A 94 -4.21 -0.30 -9.19
C GLN A 94 -3.09 -0.73 -8.23
N LEU A 95 -3.35 -1.69 -7.32
CA LEU A 95 -2.40 -2.15 -6.30
C LEU A 95 -1.91 -3.57 -6.56
N THR A 96 -1.73 -3.92 -7.84
CA THR A 96 -1.32 -5.26 -8.24
C THR A 96 0.19 -5.46 -8.15
N PHE A 97 0.62 -6.70 -7.92
CA PHE A 97 2.03 -7.07 -7.96
C PHE A 97 2.64 -6.83 -9.35
N ALA A 98 1.86 -7.07 -10.40
CA ALA A 98 2.28 -6.79 -11.78
C ALA A 98 2.60 -5.30 -11.98
N GLY A 99 1.69 -4.40 -11.56
CA GLY A 99 1.90 -2.95 -11.65
C GLY A 99 3.09 -2.48 -10.79
N PHE A 100 3.26 -3.06 -9.60
CA PHE A 100 4.40 -2.80 -8.73
C PHE A 100 5.75 -3.14 -9.39
N ILE A 101 5.88 -4.34 -9.96
CA ILE A 101 7.10 -4.79 -10.65
C ILE A 101 7.35 -3.98 -11.92
N GLU A 102 6.29 -3.61 -12.64
CA GLU A 102 6.42 -2.73 -13.81
C GLU A 102 6.99 -1.36 -13.43
N SER A 103 6.49 -0.75 -12.35
CA SER A 103 7.02 0.53 -11.82
C SER A 103 8.51 0.42 -11.47
N LEU A 104 8.87 -0.61 -10.70
CA LEU A 104 10.27 -0.86 -10.33
C LEU A 104 11.19 -1.05 -11.55
N THR A 105 10.77 -1.89 -12.50
CA THR A 105 11.56 -2.19 -13.69
C THR A 105 11.77 -0.94 -14.55
N LYS A 106 10.75 -0.08 -14.65
CA LYS A 106 10.87 1.22 -15.35
C LYS A 106 11.86 2.14 -14.66
N HIS A 107 11.90 2.16 -13.33
CA HIS A 107 12.85 2.97 -12.58
C HIS A 107 14.30 2.49 -12.82
N VAL A 108 14.56 1.19 -12.68
CA VAL A 108 15.90 0.62 -12.91
C VAL A 108 16.42 0.93 -14.32
N ARG A 109 15.56 0.86 -15.35
CA ARG A 109 15.96 1.18 -16.73
C ARG A 109 16.30 2.66 -16.96
N LYS A 110 15.77 3.57 -16.14
CA LYS A 110 16.01 5.02 -16.26
C LYS A 110 17.34 5.46 -15.64
N GLU A 111 17.92 4.64 -14.77
CA GLU A 111 19.23 4.89 -14.16
C GLU A 111 20.29 3.92 -14.72
N PRO A 112 20.75 4.11 -15.97
CA PRO A 112 21.83 3.30 -16.54
C PRO A 112 23.14 3.64 -15.80
N GLY A 113 23.58 2.74 -14.93
CA GLY A 113 24.72 2.97 -14.03
C GLY A 113 24.89 1.92 -12.93
N LEU A 114 23.87 1.08 -12.70
CA LEU A 114 24.03 -0.27 -12.14
C LEU A 114 24.25 -1.30 -13.25
#